data_AF-A0A0A0DMH5-F1
#
_entry.id   AF-A0A0A0DMH5-F1
#
_cell.length_a   1.000
_cell.length_b   1.000
_cell.length_c   1.000
_cell.angle_alpha   90.00
_cell.angle_beta   90.00
_cell.angle_gamma   90.00
#
_symmetry.space_group_name_H-M   'P 1'
#
loop_
_entity.id
_entity.type
_entity.pdbx_description
1 polymer ?
#
loop_
_entity_poly.entity_id
_entity_poly.type
_entity_poly.pdbx_seq_one_letter_code
_entity_poly.pdbx_strand_id
1 'polypeptide(L)' 'MKTYNIEIQRLKSARHDKGLIELGVDVLVLPRPARDEGAVVSCLSLPVDDARTLVILLKQQLAELDKLNPRSRRSGRC' A
#
# COMPACT_ATOMS: atom_id res chain seq x y z
N MET A 1 3.36 -13.35 17.54
CA MET A 1 2.81 -13.11 16.18
C MET A 1 3.51 -14.06 15.21
N LYS A 2 2.78 -14.68 14.25
CA LYS A 2 3.40 -15.48 13.19
C LYS A 2 3.87 -14.54 12.07
N THR A 3 5.12 -14.67 11.65
CA THR A 3 5.70 -13.89 10.55
C THR A 3 5.62 -14.64 9.24
N TYR A 4 5.37 -13.90 8.18
CA TYR A 4 5.29 -14.44 6.82
C TYR A 4 6.18 -13.64 5.88
N ASN A 5 6.80 -14.35 4.94
CA ASN A 5 7.29 -13.75 3.71
C ASN A 5 6.14 -13.82 2.70
N ILE A 6 5.72 -12.66 2.20
CA ILE A 6 4.63 -12.51 1.25
C ILE A 6 5.25 -12.03 -0.05
N GLU A 7 5.16 -12.83 -1.10
CA GLU A 7 5.64 -12.46 -2.42
C GLU A 7 4.44 -12.30 -3.36
N ILE A 8 4.28 -11.11 -3.93
CA ILE A 8 3.22 -10.83 -4.89
C ILE A 8 3.69 -11.32 -6.26
N GLN A 9 2.95 -12.26 -6.82
CA GLN A 9 3.22 -12.81 -8.15
C GLN A 9 2.54 -11.98 -9.24
N ARG A 10 1.34 -11.46 -8.96
CA ARG A 10 0.57 -10.67 -9.92
C ARG A 10 -0.43 -9.74 -9.23
N LEU A 11 -0.44 -8.48 -9.63
CA LEU A 11 -1.50 -7.53 -9.30
C LEU A 11 -2.67 -7.65 -10.29
N LYS A 12 -3.88 -7.93 -9.79
CA LYS A 12 -5.12 -8.07 -10.60
C LYS A 12 -6.00 -6.82 -10.52
N SER A 13 -6.07 -6.19 -9.35
CA SER A 13 -6.88 -4.99 -9.14
C SER A 13 -6.34 -4.18 -7.97
N ALA A 14 -6.53 -2.86 -8.01
CA ALA A 14 -6.40 -2.02 -6.83
C ALA A 14 -7.59 -1.07 -6.79
N ARG A 15 -8.21 -0.95 -5.62
CA ARG A 15 -9.31 -0.01 -5.38
C ARG A 15 -9.04 0.73 -4.08
N HIS A 16 -9.52 1.97 -4.02
CA HIS A 16 -9.67 2.67 -2.75
C HIS A 16 -11.14 2.66 -2.35
N ASP A 17 -11.42 2.23 -1.13
CA ASP A 17 -12.75 2.29 -0.53
C ASP A 17 -12.60 2.70 0.93
N LYS A 18 -13.37 3.71 1.36
CA LYS A 18 -13.46 4.14 2.77
C LYS A 18 -12.12 4.37 3.49
N GLY A 19 -11.12 4.92 2.80
CA GLY A 19 -9.81 5.23 3.40
C GLY A 19 -8.84 4.03 3.41
N LEU A 20 -9.22 2.90 2.83
CA LEU A 20 -8.38 1.71 2.69
C LEU A 20 -8.08 1.44 1.22
N ILE A 21 -6.89 0.87 0.98
CA ILE A 21 -6.48 0.42 -0.35
C ILE A 21 -6.62 -1.09 -0.36
N GLU A 22 -7.54 -1.57 -1.17
CA GLU A 22 -7.78 -2.98 -1.40
C GLU A 22 -7.02 -3.43 -2.65
N LEU A 23 -6.17 -4.44 -2.48
CA LEU A 23 -5.41 -5.04 -3.57
C LEU A 23 -5.88 -6.47 -3.81
N GLY A 24 -6.34 -6.74 -5.03
CA GLY A 24 -6.56 -8.10 -5.51
C GLY A 24 -5.25 -8.61 -6.09
N VAL A 25 -4.58 -9.53 -5.38
CA VAL A 25 -3.25 -10.05 -5.75
C VAL A 25 -3.20 -11.56 -5.67
N ASP A 26 -2.43 -12.17 -6.56
CA ASP A 26 -1.95 -13.54 -6.39
C ASP A 26 -0.64 -13.47 -5.57
N VAL A 27 -0.60 -14.17 -4.44
CA VAL A 27 0.50 -14.10 -3.47
C VAL A 27 0.97 -15.49 -3.05
N LEU A 28 2.29 -15.64 -2.94
CA LEU A 28 2.95 -16.75 -2.28
C LEU A 28 3.23 -16.36 -0.82
N VAL A 29 2.69 -17.13 0.12
CA VAL A 29 2.86 -16.89 1.55
C VAL A 29 3.72 -17.99 2.15
N LEU A 30 4.92 -17.65 2.59
CA LEU A 30 5.85 -18.58 3.21
C LEU A 30 6.00 -18.26 4.69
N PRO A 31 6.02 -19.27 5.58
CA PRO A 31 6.33 -19.05 6.99
C PRO A 31 7.77 -18.53 7.11
N ARG A 32 7.94 -17.40 7.79
CA ARG A 32 9.26 -16.85 8.08
C ARG A 32 9.64 -17.25 9.50
N PRO A 33 10.74 -17.98 9.73
CA PRO A 33 11.23 -18.25 11.07
C PRO A 33 11.61 -16.91 11.73
N ALA A 34 11.25 -16.74 13.00
CA ALA A 34 11.68 -15.60 13.79
C ALA A 34 13.21 -15.67 13.91
N ARG A 35 13.93 -14.78 13.21
CA ARG A 35 15.37 -14.58 13.43
C ARG A 35 15.52 -13.62 14.60
N ASP A 36 16.31 -14.01 15.59
CA ASP A 36 16.42 -13.40 16.92
C ASP A 36 16.99 -11.97 16.99
N GLU A 37 17.36 -11.32 15.88
CA GLU A 37 18.04 -10.01 15.91
C GLU A 37 17.30 -8.86 15.22
N GLY A 38 16.02 -9.02 14.84
CA GLY A 38 15.26 -7.94 14.19
C GLY A 38 13.80 -7.92 14.55
N ALA A 39 13.18 -6.73 14.46
CA ALA A 39 11.74 -6.55 14.66
C ALA A 39 10.94 -7.61 13.88
N VAL A 40 10.00 -8.26 14.58
CA VAL A 40 9.15 -9.33 14.06
C VAL A 40 8.16 -8.75 13.06
N VAL A 41 8.60 -8.60 11.81
CA VAL A 41 7.84 -7.97 10.72
C VAL A 41 7.67 -8.97 9.59
N SER A 42 6.47 -9.00 9.00
CA SER A 42 6.19 -9.74 7.77
C SER A 42 6.76 -8.96 6.58
N CYS A 43 7.54 -9.62 5.72
CA CYS A 43 8.13 -8.98 4.55
C CYS A 43 7.21 -9.11 3.35
N LEU A 44 6.94 -8.01 2.65
CA LEU A 44 6.19 -7.97 1.40
C LEU A 44 7.12 -7.64 0.25
N SER A 45 7.26 -8.56 -0.69
CA SER A 45 8.07 -8.43 -1.91
C SER A 45 7.16 -8.32 -3.13
N LEU A 46 7.47 -7.38 -4.03
CA LEU A 46 6.70 -7.09 -5.23
C LEU A 46 7.67 -6.86 -6.41
N PRO A 47 7.38 -7.34 -7.63
CA PRO A 47 8.14 -7.00 -8.82
C PRO A 47 8.16 -5.48 -9.07
N VAL A 48 9.28 -4.97 -9.59
CA VAL A 48 9.48 -3.52 -9.78
C VAL A 48 8.43 -2.92 -10.73
N ASP A 49 8.00 -3.67 -11.75
CA ASP A 49 6.99 -3.19 -12.70
C ASP A 49 5.61 -3.03 -12.05
N ASP A 50 5.21 -3.96 -11.18
CA ASP A 50 3.98 -3.83 -10.40
C ASP A 50 4.10 -2.72 -9.34
N ALA A 51 5.29 -2.49 -8.78
CA ALA A 51 5.55 -1.40 -7.86
C ALA A 51 5.30 -0.02 -8.49
N ARG A 52 5.65 0.15 -9.77
CA ARG A 52 5.36 1.39 -10.52
C ARG A 52 3.85 1.63 -10.65
N THR A 53 3.10 0.58 -10.97
CA THR A 53 1.63 0.62 -11.05
C THR A 53 1.02 1.00 -9.70
N LEU A 54 1.50 0.40 -8.61
CA LEU A 54 1.08 0.72 -7.24
C LEU A 54 1.37 2.19 -6.87
N VAL A 55 2.53 2.73 -7.25
CA VAL A 55 2.87 4.15 -7.02
C VAL A 55 1.92 5.09 -7.76
N ILE A 56 1.54 4.78 -9.00
CA ILE A 56 0.60 5.61 -9.78
C ILE A 56 -0.77 5.62 -9.11
N LEU A 57 -1.27 4.46 -8.69
CA LEU A 57 -2.57 4.31 -8.05
C LEU A 57 -2.60 5.01 -6.69
N LEU A 58 -1.54 4.88 -5.90
CA LEU A 58 -1.37 5.61 -4.64
C LEU A 58 -1.40 7.12 -4.83
N LYS A 59 -0.68 7.64 -5.83
CA LYS A 59 -0.66 9.09 -6.12
C LYS A 59 -2.04 9.60 -6.51
N GLN A 60 -2.79 8.84 -7.31
CA GLN A 60 -4.16 9.20 -7.68
C GLN A 60 -5.07 9.24 -6.44
N GLN A 61 -4.97 8.25 -5.56
CA GLN A 61 -5.78 8.18 -4.34
C GLN A 61 -5.46 9.31 -3.36
N LEU A 62 -4.18 9.62 -3.16
CA LEU A 62 -3.76 10.75 -2.35
C LEU A 62 -4.27 12.08 -2.93
N ALA A 63 -4.24 12.24 -4.25
CA ALA A 63 -4.79 13.41 -4.91
C ALA A 63 -6.31 13.54 -4.72
N GLU A 64 -7.07 12.44 -4.70
CA GLU A 64 -8.51 12.47 -4.37
C GLU A 64 -8.76 12.85 -2.90
N LEU A 65 -7.96 12.34 -1.96
CA LEU A 65 -8.02 12.76 -0.56
C LEU A 65 -7.67 14.24 -0.38
N ASP A 66 -6.66 14.74 -1.10
CA ASP A 66 -6.26 16.15 -1.08
C ASP A 66 -7.36 17.08 -1.60
N LYS A 67 -8.22 16.62 -2.52
CA LYS A 67 -9.40 17.39 -2.95
C LYS A 67 -10.47 17.48 -1.86
N LEU A 68 -10.60 16.43 -1.04
CA LEU A 68 -11.58 16.35 0.05
C LEU A 68 -11.15 17.13 1.29
N ASN A 69 -9.84 17.31 1.50
CA ASN A 69 -9.35 18.21 2.53
C ASN A 69 -9.77 19.66 2.18
N PRO A 70 -10.61 20.31 3.00
CA PRO A 70 -10.98 21.69 2.76
C PRO A 70 -9.70 22.51 2.77
N ARG A 71 -9.41 23.20 1.66
CA ARG A 71 -8.34 24.20 1.61
C ARG A 71 -8.67 25.28 2.65
N SER A 72 -8.27 25.10 3.89
CA SER A 72 -8.37 26.07 5.00
C SER A 72 -7.50 27.31 4.79
N ARG A 73 -7.07 27.58 3.53
CA ARG A 73 -6.15 28.64 3.15
C ARG A 73 -6.64 29.49 1.97
N ARG A 74 -7.92 29.40 1.60
CA ARG A 74 -8.56 30.32 0.64
C ARG A 74 -9.71 31.14 1.25
N SER A 75 -9.75 31.24 2.57
CA SER A 75 -10.56 32.24 3.28
C SER A 75 -9.65 32.89 4.32
N GLY A 76 -8.96 33.95 3.91
CA GLY A 76 -8.07 34.67 4.83
C GLY A 76 -6.98 35.44 4.12
N ARG A 77 -7.35 36.40 3.27
CA ARG A 77 -6.80 37.76 3.30
C ARG A 77 -7.45 38.61 2.20
N CYS A 78 -8.08 39.68 2.68
CA CYS A 78 -8.46 40.88 1.96
C CYS A 78 -7.25 41.55 1.30
#